data_AF-A0A2E3CZ31-F1
#
_entry.id   AF-A0A2E3CZ31-F1
#
_cell.length_a   1.000
_cell.length_b   1.000
_cell.length_c   1.000
_cell.angle_alpha   90.00
_cell.angle_beta   90.00
_cell.angle_gamma   90.00
#
_symmetry.space_group_name_H-M   'P 1'
#
loop_
_entity.id
_entity.type
_entity.pdbx_description
1 polymer ?
#
loop_
_entity_poly.entity_id
_entity_poly.type
_entity_poly.pdbx_seq_one_letter_code
_entity_poly.pdbx_strand_id
1 'polypeptide(L)'
;MNSIVSSANQGQSMTSPGFKIFALTLKILGVGLWVTYLVYLPMPELFQNKAALQLAGLIEPGMVFYSLATAGAAFMVWGKIISQFDGRGVSRQSLLRASALGMWMLALMRLGTSMFPHGPFQELLALPIGEFTVFTLIAIVLQRAARS
;
A
#
# COMPACT_ATOMS: atom_id res chain seq x y z
N MET A 1 36.68 34.56 32.42
CA MET A 1 35.93 35.12 31.28
C MET A 1 35.78 34.03 30.24
N ASN A 2 34.51 33.67 30.00
CA ASN A 2 33.88 33.15 28.78
C ASN A 2 34.61 32.09 27.94
N SER A 3 34.00 31.03 27.44
CA SER A 3 32.71 30.35 27.62
C SER A 3 32.65 29.38 26.43
N ILE A 4 32.41 28.11 26.70
CA ILE A 4 31.67 27.19 25.82
C ILE A 4 32.36 26.86 24.48
N VAL A 5 33.24 25.86 24.53
CA VAL A 5 33.34 24.88 23.43
C VAL A 5 32.84 23.55 23.99
N SER A 6 31.61 23.20 23.67
CA SER A 6 31.22 21.81 23.48
C SER A 6 29.93 21.78 22.67
N SER A 7 30.13 21.83 21.36
CA SER A 7 29.56 20.99 20.31
C SER A 7 28.41 20.04 20.69
N ALA A 8 27.39 20.49 21.40
CA ALA A 8 26.12 19.79 21.51
C ALA A 8 25.26 20.16 20.30
N ASN A 9 25.74 19.87 19.09
CA ASN A 9 24.87 19.74 17.94
C ASN A 9 24.10 18.43 18.12
N GLN A 10 23.21 18.43 19.12
CA GLN A 10 22.19 17.42 19.30
C GLN A 10 21.35 17.49 18.03
N GLY A 11 21.66 16.59 17.08
CA GLY A 11 20.78 16.26 15.99
C GLY A 11 19.53 15.63 16.56
N GLN A 12 18.67 16.44 17.19
CA GLN A 12 17.29 16.09 17.48
C GLN A 12 16.66 15.88 16.11
N SER A 13 16.44 14.62 15.75
CA SER A 13 15.64 14.24 14.59
C SER A 13 14.23 14.76 14.81
N MET A 14 13.98 16.01 14.43
CA MET A 14 12.65 16.61 14.45
C MET A 14 11.86 16.04 13.28
N THR A 15 11.40 14.80 13.40
CA THR A 15 10.18 14.40 12.71
C THR A 15 9.06 15.27 13.23
N SER A 16 8.61 16.24 12.42
CA SER A 16 7.51 17.11 12.82
C SER A 16 6.29 16.25 13.18
N PRO A 17 5.53 16.58 14.23
CA PRO A 17 4.31 15.86 14.59
C PRO A 17 3.34 15.72 13.41
N GLY A 18 3.31 16.72 12.51
CA GLY A 18 2.53 16.70 11.28
C GLY A 18 2.90 15.57 10.33
N PHE A 19 4.18 15.28 10.12
CA PHE A 19 4.61 14.16 9.26
C PHE A 19 4.18 12.80 9.82
N LYS A 20 4.17 12.64 11.15
CA LYS A 20 3.70 11.40 11.79
C LYS A 20 2.20 11.18 11.59
N ILE A 21 1.41 12.25 11.75
CA ILE A 21 -0.04 12.22 11.53
C ILE A 21 -0.33 11.94 10.05
N PHE A 22 0.31 12.66 9.13
CA PHE A 22 0.14 12.44 7.70
C PHE A 22 0.47 11.00 7.29
N ALA A 23 1.59 10.46 7.76
CA ALA A 23 1.97 9.07 7.54
C ALA A 23 0.93 8.08 8.10
N LEU A 24 0.37 8.36 9.28
CA LEU A 24 -0.69 7.55 9.87
C LEU A 24 -1.97 7.61 9.01
N THR A 25 -2.38 8.79 8.56
CA THR A 25 -3.53 8.98 7.67
C THR A 25 -3.37 8.18 6.38
N LEU A 26 -2.20 8.25 5.73
CA LEU A 26 -1.92 7.45 4.53
C LEU A 26 -2.03 5.95 4.79
N LYS A 27 -1.54 5.48 5.94
CA LYS A 27 -1.64 4.06 6.30
C LYS A 27 -3.09 3.63 6.53
N ILE A 28 -3.86 4.41 7.29
CA ILE A 28 -5.27 4.12 7.56
C ILE A 28 -6.07 4.11 6.26
N LEU A 29 -5.90 5.14 5.42
CA LEU A 29 -6.53 5.21 4.11
C LEU A 29 -6.11 4.03 3.23
N GLY A 30 -4.81 3.72 3.20
CA GLY A 30 -4.26 2.65 2.38
C GLY A 30 -4.79 1.27 2.74
N VAL A 31 -4.78 0.91 4.03
CA VAL A 31 -5.39 -0.33 4.52
C VAL A 31 -6.90 -0.31 4.26
N GLY A 32 -7.57 0.81 4.52
CA GLY A 32 -9.02 0.93 4.33
C GLY A 32 -9.45 0.64 2.90
N LEU A 33 -8.81 1.27 1.91
CA LEU A 33 -9.09 1.04 0.49
C LEU A 33 -8.78 -0.40 0.08
N TRP A 34 -7.66 -0.94 0.56
CA TRP A 34 -7.23 -2.30 0.23
C TRP A 34 -8.14 -3.37 0.84
N VAL A 35 -8.50 -3.25 2.12
CA VAL A 35 -9.43 -4.16 2.81
C VAL A 35 -10.82 -4.07 2.19
N THR A 36 -11.29 -2.87 1.84
CA THR A 36 -12.60 -2.69 1.20
C THR A 36 -12.71 -3.51 -0.07
N TYR A 37 -11.66 -3.53 -0.91
CA TYR A 37 -11.64 -4.38 -2.10
C TYR A 37 -11.66 -5.88 -1.77
N LEU A 38 -10.89 -6.32 -0.77
CA LEU A 38 -10.90 -7.73 -0.35
C LEU A 38 -12.25 -8.19 0.22
N VAL A 39 -13.00 -7.29 0.87
CA VAL A 39 -14.36 -7.56 1.35
C VAL A 39 -15.35 -7.53 0.19
N TYR A 40 -15.18 -6.60 -0.75
CA TYR A 40 -16.00 -6.50 -1.95
C TYR A 40 -15.95 -7.76 -2.81
N LEU A 41 -14.77 -8.36 -2.96
CA LEU A 41 -14.57 -9.55 -3.81
C LEU A 41 -15.54 -10.72 -3.51
N PRO A 42 -15.63 -11.26 -2.28
CA PRO A 42 -16.56 -12.33 -1.95
C PRO A 42 -18.00 -11.83 -1.72
N MET A 43 -18.20 -10.56 -1.41
CA MET A 43 -19.49 -10.00 -1.01
C MET A 43 -19.80 -8.69 -1.76
N PRO A 44 -19.93 -8.72 -3.10
CA PRO A 44 -20.14 -7.51 -3.89
C PRO A 44 -21.47 -6.82 -3.57
N GLU A 45 -22.46 -7.58 -3.12
CA GLU A 45 -23.81 -7.10 -2.75
C GLU A 45 -23.80 -6.04 -1.64
N LEU A 46 -22.83 -6.09 -0.72
CA LEU A 46 -22.67 -5.11 0.36
C LEU A 46 -22.37 -3.70 -0.15
N PHE A 47 -21.92 -3.59 -1.41
CA PHE A 47 -21.48 -2.34 -2.03
C PHE A 47 -22.40 -1.90 -3.17
N GLN A 48 -23.48 -2.63 -3.44
CA GLN A 48 -24.45 -2.27 -4.48
C GLN A 48 -25.44 -1.24 -3.95
N ASN A 49 -25.25 0.03 -4.32
CA ASN A 49 -26.28 1.06 -4.16
C ASN A 49 -27.16 1.11 -5.42
N LYS A 50 -28.49 1.00 -5.25
CA LYS A 50 -29.47 1.05 -6.34
C LYS A 50 -29.33 2.29 -7.24
N ALA A 51 -28.86 3.41 -6.69
CA ALA A 51 -28.58 4.63 -7.45
C ALA A 51 -27.30 4.54 -8.32
N ALA A 52 -26.29 3.78 -7.89
CA ALA A 52 -25.05 3.58 -8.63
C ALA A 52 -25.22 2.57 -9.78
N LEU A 53 -26.10 1.58 -9.60
CA LEU A 53 -26.49 0.60 -10.64
C LEU A 53 -27.13 1.24 -11.87
N GLN A 54 -27.81 2.39 -11.72
CA GLN A 54 -28.36 3.14 -12.87
C GLN A 54 -27.27 3.85 -13.71
N LEU A 55 -26.09 4.10 -13.13
CA LEU A 55 -24.90 4.61 -13.82
C LEU A 55 -23.94 3.50 -14.27
N ALA A 56 -24.13 2.26 -13.79
CA ALA A 56 -23.23 1.12 -13.97
C ALA A 56 -23.19 0.53 -15.40
N GLY A 57 -23.91 1.12 -16.36
CA GLY A 57 -23.75 0.76 -17.78
C GLY A 57 -22.39 1.16 -18.38
N LEU A 58 -21.59 1.97 -17.67
CA LEU A 58 -20.31 2.51 -18.16
C LEU A 58 -19.09 2.15 -17.30
N ILE A 59 -19.24 1.87 -16.01
CA ILE A 59 -18.13 1.62 -15.08
C ILE A 59 -18.45 0.42 -14.21
N GLU A 60 -17.66 -0.64 -14.32
CA GLU A 60 -17.77 -1.82 -13.47
C GLU A 60 -17.17 -1.54 -12.08
N PRO A 61 -17.97 -1.59 -10.99
CA PRO A 61 -17.50 -1.21 -9.65
C PRO A 61 -16.27 -1.99 -9.19
N GLY A 62 -16.14 -3.25 -9.62
CA GLY A 62 -14.99 -4.09 -9.29
C GLY A 62 -13.67 -3.52 -9.78
N MET A 63 -13.66 -2.89 -10.97
CA MET A 63 -12.46 -2.24 -11.51
C MET A 63 -12.11 -0.95 -10.76
N VAL A 64 -13.11 -0.23 -10.24
CA VAL A 64 -12.89 0.93 -9.38
C VAL A 64 -12.26 0.50 -8.06
N PHE A 65 -12.84 -0.47 -7.37
CA PHE A 65 -12.30 -0.97 -6.10
C PHE A 65 -10.92 -1.60 -6.27
N TYR A 66 -10.69 -2.31 -7.38
CA TYR A 66 -9.38 -2.84 -7.75
C TYR A 66 -8.33 -1.73 -7.89
N SER A 67 -8.67 -0.64 -8.60
CA SER A 67 -7.76 0.50 -8.78
C SER A 67 -7.48 1.21 -7.45
N LEU A 68 -8.52 1.38 -6.62
CA LEU A 68 -8.40 1.96 -5.29
C LEU A 68 -7.54 1.11 -4.35
N ALA A 69 -7.65 -0.22 -4.40
CA ALA A 69 -6.80 -1.10 -3.61
C ALA A 69 -5.33 -1.04 -4.03
N THR A 70 -5.07 -0.90 -5.33
CA THR A 70 -3.72 -0.68 -5.87
C THR A 70 -3.13 0.64 -5.35
N ALA A 71 -3.92 1.72 -5.38
CA ALA A 71 -3.54 3.00 -4.78
C ALA A 71 -3.35 2.88 -3.25
N GLY A 72 -4.20 2.10 -2.58
CA GLY A 72 -4.12 1.84 -1.15
C GLY A 72 -2.82 1.13 -0.74
N ALA A 73 -2.36 0.17 -1.53
CA ALA A 73 -1.03 -0.45 -1.35
C ALA A 73 0.09 0.59 -1.47
N ALA A 74 0.01 1.51 -2.45
CA ALA A 74 0.98 2.60 -2.58
C ALA A 74 0.96 3.57 -1.38
N PHE A 75 -0.23 3.94 -0.88
CA PHE A 75 -0.35 4.77 0.33
C PHE A 75 0.25 4.09 1.56
N MET A 76 0.12 2.76 1.68
CA MET A 76 0.78 2.01 2.75
C MET A 76 2.31 2.06 2.67
N VAL A 77 2.87 1.94 1.46
CA VAL A 77 4.31 2.09 1.23
C VAL A 77 4.77 3.50 1.62
N TRP A 78 4.12 4.53 1.07
CA TRP A 78 4.47 5.92 1.36
C TRP A 78 4.30 6.29 2.83
N GLY A 79 3.18 5.89 3.45
CA GLY A 79 2.96 6.10 4.87
C GLY A 79 4.01 5.42 5.74
N LYS A 80 4.50 4.23 5.35
CA LYS A 80 5.61 3.58 6.04
C LYS A 80 6.94 4.32 5.86
N ILE A 81 7.28 4.71 4.64
CA ILE A 81 8.50 5.47 4.32
C ILE A 81 8.53 6.79 5.09
N ILE A 82 7.45 7.58 5.02
CA ILE A 82 7.35 8.88 5.70
C ILE A 82 7.41 8.71 7.22
N SER A 83 6.80 7.66 7.78
CA SER A 83 6.87 7.41 9.23
C SER A 83 8.27 7.08 9.75
N GLN A 84 9.19 6.71 8.86
CA GLN A 84 10.57 6.34 9.18
C GLN A 84 11.59 7.38 8.74
N PHE A 85 11.15 8.48 8.13
CA PHE A 85 12.02 9.59 7.77
C PHE A 85 12.49 10.29 9.05
N ASP A 86 13.80 10.45 9.26
CA ASP A 86 14.37 11.01 10.48
C ASP A 86 14.96 12.42 10.30
N GLY A 87 14.63 13.09 9.20
CA GLY A 87 15.20 14.39 8.82
C GLY A 87 16.54 14.28 8.07
N ARG A 88 17.25 13.15 8.17
CA ARG A 88 18.49 12.87 7.41
C ARG A 88 18.26 12.01 6.18
N GLY A 89 17.11 11.34 6.12
CA GLY A 89 16.67 10.59 4.94
C GLY A 89 15.87 9.36 5.33
N VAL A 90 15.76 8.43 4.39
CA VAL A 90 15.21 7.08 4.62
C VAL A 90 16.31 6.08 4.35
N SER A 91 16.56 5.18 5.30
CA SER A 91 17.57 4.14 5.10
C SER A 91 17.17 3.20 3.97
N ARG A 92 18.17 2.66 3.25
CA ARG A 92 17.95 1.65 2.21
C ARG A 92 17.12 0.47 2.75
N GLN A 93 17.43 0.02 3.96
CA GLN A 93 16.70 -1.08 4.60
C GLN A 93 15.22 -0.74 4.82
N SER A 94 14.91 0.46 5.32
CA SER A 94 13.53 0.92 5.52
C SER A 94 12.76 1.02 4.20
N LEU A 95 13.39 1.60 3.17
CA LEU A 95 12.81 1.69 1.83
C LEU A 95 12.49 0.31 1.26
N LEU A 96 13.44 -0.63 1.28
CA LEU A 96 13.24 -1.99 0.77
C LEU A 96 12.14 -2.74 1.54
N ARG A 97 12.06 -2.59 2.86
CA ARG A 97 11.00 -3.19 3.68
C ARG A 97 9.63 -2.58 3.40
N ALA A 98 9.57 -1.29 3.08
CA ALA A 98 8.32 -0.64 2.68
C ALA A 98 7.89 -1.11 1.29
N SER A 99 8.80 -1.14 0.32
CA SER A 99 8.51 -1.68 -1.03
C SER A 99 8.09 -3.15 -0.99
N ALA A 100 8.74 -3.99 -0.17
CA ALA A 100 8.36 -5.38 0.03
C ALA A 100 6.93 -5.51 0.58
N LEU A 101 6.54 -4.65 1.52
CA LEU A 101 5.18 -4.61 2.04
C LEU A 101 4.16 -4.28 0.94
N GLY A 102 4.44 -3.28 0.10
CA GLY A 102 3.58 -2.95 -1.04
C GLY A 102 3.41 -4.12 -2.00
N MET A 103 4.50 -4.81 -2.32
CA MET A 103 4.46 -6.00 -3.17
C MET A 103 3.65 -7.15 -2.56
N TRP A 104 3.75 -7.37 -1.24
CA TRP A 104 2.90 -8.34 -0.55
C TRP A 104 1.41 -7.98 -0.61
N MET A 105 1.08 -6.71 -0.42
CA MET A 105 -0.30 -6.24 -0.52
C MET A 105 -0.87 -6.42 -1.93
N LEU A 106 -0.09 -6.10 -2.96
CA LEU A 106 -0.46 -6.32 -4.36
C LEU A 106 -0.61 -7.81 -4.67
N ALA A 107 0.31 -8.66 -4.19
CA ALA A 107 0.21 -10.10 -4.35
C ALA A 107 -1.09 -10.64 -3.74
N LEU A 108 -1.36 -10.35 -2.46
CA LEU A 108 -2.57 -10.79 -1.78
C LEU A 108 -3.85 -10.29 -2.48
N MET A 109 -3.83 -9.05 -2.96
CA MET A 109 -4.91 -8.51 -3.77
C MET A 109 -5.15 -9.34 -5.04
N ARG A 110 -4.08 -9.70 -5.77
CA ARG A 110 -4.17 -10.53 -6.97
C ARG A 110 -4.63 -11.96 -6.71
N LEU A 111 -4.22 -12.53 -5.58
CA LEU A 111 -4.74 -13.82 -5.12
C LEU A 111 -6.24 -13.73 -4.84
N GLY A 112 -6.71 -12.65 -4.22
CA GLY A 112 -8.14 -12.39 -4.06
C GLY A 112 -8.85 -12.32 -5.42
N THR A 113 -8.31 -11.56 -6.37
CA THR A 113 -8.88 -11.42 -7.72
C THR A 113 -8.92 -12.75 -8.48
N SER A 114 -7.94 -13.64 -8.30
CA SER A 114 -7.97 -14.96 -8.95
C SER A 114 -8.98 -15.91 -8.32
N MET A 115 -9.25 -15.79 -7.02
CA MET A 115 -10.29 -16.56 -6.33
C MET A 115 -11.71 -16.05 -6.63
N PHE A 116 -11.86 -14.73 -6.77
CA PHE A 116 -13.14 -14.05 -7.03
C PHE A 116 -12.99 -13.12 -8.25
N PRO A 117 -12.97 -13.67 -9.47
CA PRO A 117 -12.75 -12.87 -10.67
C PRO A 117 -13.97 -11.98 -10.98
N HIS A 118 -13.67 -10.74 -11.38
CA HIS A 118 -14.65 -9.74 -11.80
C HIS A 118 -14.17 -9.07 -13.09
N GLY A 119 -15.10 -8.55 -13.88
CA GLY A 119 -14.83 -7.91 -15.16
C GLY A 119 -13.93 -8.70 -16.09
N PRO A 120 -12.88 -8.09 -16.65
CA PRO A 120 -12.01 -8.74 -17.62
C PRO A 120 -11.21 -9.92 -17.03
N PHE A 121 -11.08 -10.01 -15.70
CA PHE A 121 -10.35 -11.10 -15.06
C PHE A 121 -11.09 -12.44 -15.09
N GLN A 122 -12.39 -12.45 -15.42
CA GLN A 122 -13.14 -13.68 -15.61
C GLN A 122 -12.62 -14.49 -16.80
N GLU A 123 -12.21 -13.80 -17.86
CA GLU A 123 -11.66 -14.41 -19.08
C GLU A 123 -10.13 -14.52 -19.04
N LEU A 124 -9.47 -13.72 -18.20
CA LEU A 124 -8.02 -13.57 -18.14
C LEU A 124 -7.41 -14.03 -16.81
N LEU A 125 -7.93 -15.09 -16.19
CA LEU A 125 -7.47 -15.59 -14.88
C LEU A 125 -5.96 -15.88 -14.79
N ALA A 126 -5.30 -16.21 -15.90
CA ALA A 126 -3.86 -16.41 -15.94
C ALA A 126 -3.07 -15.14 -15.55
N LEU A 127 -3.62 -13.96 -15.82
CA LEU A 127 -2.98 -12.68 -15.54
C LEU A 127 -2.84 -12.42 -14.02
N PRO A 128 -3.90 -12.41 -13.19
CA PRO A 128 -3.77 -12.20 -11.75
C PRO A 128 -2.94 -13.30 -11.07
N ILE A 129 -2.97 -14.54 -11.57
CA ILE A 129 -2.11 -15.62 -11.04
C ILE A 129 -0.63 -15.35 -11.34
N GLY A 130 -0.33 -14.90 -12.56
CA GLY A 130 1.03 -14.50 -12.95
C GLY A 130 1.53 -13.31 -12.14
N GLU A 131 0.71 -12.27 -12.01
CA GLU A 131 1.03 -11.08 -11.22
C GLU A 131 1.24 -11.42 -9.74
N PHE A 132 0.39 -12.27 -9.14
CA PHE A 132 0.57 -12.77 -7.77
C PHE A 132 1.97 -13.39 -7.60
N THR A 133 2.33 -14.29 -8.50
CA THR A 133 3.61 -15.00 -8.45
C THR A 133 4.79 -14.03 -8.55
N VAL A 134 4.75 -13.11 -9.52
CA VAL A 134 5.80 -12.10 -9.72
C VAL A 134 5.92 -11.17 -8.52
N PHE A 135 4.81 -10.62 -8.02
CA PHE A 135 4.82 -9.71 -6.87
C PHE A 135 5.33 -10.41 -5.61
N THR A 136 4.95 -11.67 -5.36
CA THR A 136 5.49 -12.47 -4.25
C THR A 136 7.00 -12.66 -4.38
N LEU A 137 7.51 -13.01 -5.56
CA LEU A 137 8.94 -13.18 -5.78
C LEU A 137 9.70 -11.86 -5.54
N ILE A 138 9.21 -10.74 -6.07
CA ILE A 138 9.79 -9.42 -5.84
C ILE A 138 9.78 -9.10 -4.34
N ALA A 139 8.67 -9.33 -3.63
CA ALA A 139 8.56 -9.07 -2.20
C ALA A 139 9.60 -9.87 -1.39
N ILE A 140 9.81 -11.14 -1.72
CA ILE A 140 10.81 -12.00 -1.08
C ILE A 140 12.22 -11.49 -1.37
N VAL A 141 12.54 -11.13 -2.61
CA VAL A 141 13.85 -10.58 -2.99
C VAL A 141 14.14 -9.29 -2.22
N LEU A 142 13.19 -8.35 -2.19
CA LEU A 142 13.33 -7.09 -1.44
C LEU A 142 13.52 -7.34 0.06
N GLN A 143 12.76 -8.28 0.64
CA GLN A 143 12.85 -8.62 2.05
C GLN A 143 14.20 -9.25 2.41
N ARG A 144 14.78 -10.07 1.53
CA ARG A 144 16.13 -10.64 1.68
C ARG A 144 17.19 -9.55 1.55
N ALA A 145 17.11 -8.72 0.51
CA ALA A 145 18.03 -7.61 0.27
C ALA A 145 18.02 -6.53 1.37
N ALA A 146 16.95 -6.47 2.17
CA ALA A 146 16.85 -5.61 3.34
C ALA A 146 17.48 -6.23 4.61
N ARG A 147 17.86 -7.51 4.60
CA ARG A 147 18.53 -8.20 5.73
C ARG A 147 20.05 -8.29 5.53
N SER A 148 20.51 -8.25 4.29
CA SER A 148 21.93 -8.08 3.90
C SER A 148 22.37 -6.64 4.09
#